data_AF-A0A9D5A6Y6-F1
#
_entry.id   AF-A0A9D5A6Y6-F1
#
_cell.length_a   1.000
_cell.length_b   1.000
_cell.length_c   1.000
_cell.angle_alpha   90.00
_cell.angle_beta   90.00
_cell.angle_gamma   90.00
#
_symmetry.space_group_name_H-M   'P 1'
#
loop_
_entity.id
_entity.type
_entity.pdbx_description
1 polymer ?
#
loop_
_entity_poly.entity_id
_entity_poly.type
_entity_poly.pdbx_seq_one_letter_code
_entity_poly.pdbx_strand_id
1 'polypeptide(L)'
;MRLTRHILPSIHHPFLPLPPSNSRTLSTHTTHIHLQQPLLQMALSSFDTNFQTYNEILNECVNKRAFREGQRVHAHMIKTRYLPSVFLRTRLIVLYTKCDSLGDARHVFDEMPERNVVSWTAMISAYSQRGYASQALYLFLQMLRSG
;
A
#
# COMPACT_ATOMS: atom_id res chain seq x y z
N MET A 1 43.53 -20.95 70.07
CA MET A 1 42.54 -19.86 70.22
C MET A 1 41.32 -20.18 69.36
N ARG A 2 40.13 -20.16 69.99
CA ARG A 2 38.78 -20.44 69.45
C ARG A 2 38.37 -19.34 68.43
N LEU A 3 37.88 -19.69 67.22
CA LEU A 3 36.49 -19.86 66.74
C LEU A 3 35.69 -18.57 66.42
N THR A 4 34.87 -18.67 65.34
CA THR A 4 33.71 -17.86 64.87
C THR A 4 33.98 -16.51 64.17
N ARG A 5 33.69 -16.33 62.86
CA ARG A 5 32.42 -16.29 62.05
C ARG A 5 31.75 -14.89 62.04
N HIS A 6 31.72 -14.25 60.86
CA HIS A 6 30.71 -13.33 60.27
C HIS A 6 31.20 -13.07 58.80
N ILE A 7 30.65 -13.54 57.67
CA ILE A 7 29.30 -13.45 57.02
C ILE A 7 28.87 -11.98 56.88
N LEU A 8 28.66 -11.30 55.74
CA LEU A 8 28.61 -11.45 54.25
C LEU A 8 28.62 -9.96 53.70
N PRO A 9 28.42 -9.56 52.40
CA PRO A 9 28.43 -10.29 51.12
C PRO A 9 29.23 -9.66 49.95
N SER A 10 29.62 -10.58 49.07
CA SER A 10 29.70 -10.53 47.60
C SER A 10 29.22 -9.27 46.86
N ILE A 11 30.17 -8.60 46.18
CA ILE A 11 29.89 -7.80 44.98
C ILE A 11 30.28 -8.65 43.76
N HIS A 12 29.38 -9.55 43.37
CA HIS A 12 29.37 -10.06 42.00
C HIS A 12 28.72 -8.98 41.15
N HIS A 13 29.50 -8.25 40.35
CA HIS A 13 28.94 -7.61 39.17
C HIS A 13 28.69 -8.71 38.14
N PRO A 14 27.43 -9.03 37.80
CA PRO A 14 27.18 -9.94 36.70
C PRO A 14 27.52 -9.17 35.42
N PHE A 15 28.42 -9.74 34.62
CA PHE A 15 28.54 -9.45 33.20
C PHE A 15 27.12 -9.50 32.60
N LEU A 16 26.57 -8.34 32.23
CA LEU A 16 25.36 -8.29 31.41
C LEU A 16 25.72 -8.87 30.03
N PRO A 17 25.06 -9.93 29.57
CA PRO A 17 25.25 -10.39 28.21
C PRO A 17 24.69 -9.33 27.26
N LEU A 18 25.50 -8.92 26.28
CA LEU A 18 25.05 -8.10 25.16
C LEU A 18 23.83 -8.79 24.51
N PRO A 19 22.74 -8.07 24.21
CA PRO A 19 21.59 -8.67 23.58
C PRO A 19 21.96 -9.20 22.19
N PRO A 20 21.42 -10.37 21.77
CA PRO A 20 21.68 -10.92 20.46
C PRO A 20 21.16 -9.97 19.38
N SER A 21 21.95 -9.82 18.32
CA SER A 21 21.60 -9.24 17.04
C SER A 21 20.54 -10.08 16.33
N ASN A 22 19.33 -10.13 16.89
CA ASN A 22 18.16 -10.69 16.23
C ASN A 22 17.34 -9.57 15.60
N SER A 23 17.63 -9.38 14.32
CA SER A 23 16.62 -9.08 13.31
C SER A 23 15.31 -9.85 13.58
N ARG A 24 14.17 -9.20 13.30
CA ARG A 24 12.78 -9.67 13.44
C ARG A 24 12.13 -9.37 14.79
N THR A 25 11.70 -8.11 14.96
CA THR A 25 10.35 -7.73 15.46
C THR A 25 10.13 -6.20 15.36
N LEU A 26 10.63 -5.57 14.29
CA LEU A 26 10.42 -4.13 14.01
C LEU A 26 9.64 -3.88 12.70
N SER A 27 8.69 -4.74 12.35
CA SER A 27 7.88 -4.57 11.13
C SER A 27 6.51 -3.93 11.38
N THR A 28 6.01 -3.89 12.62
CA THR A 28 4.65 -3.42 12.92
C THR A 28 4.57 -1.94 13.31
N HIS A 29 5.66 -1.33 13.82
CA HIS A 29 5.68 0.11 14.14
C HIS A 29 6.21 1.00 13.01
N THR A 30 7.15 0.51 12.19
CA THR A 30 7.74 1.28 11.08
C THR A 30 6.76 1.49 9.93
N THR A 31 5.82 0.55 9.74
CA THR A 31 4.80 0.63 8.69
C THR A 31 3.78 1.73 8.96
N HIS A 32 3.45 2.05 10.21
CA HIS A 32 2.47 3.11 10.52
C HIS A 32 3.01 4.52 10.23
N ILE A 33 4.33 4.72 10.36
CA ILE A 33 5.01 6.01 10.14
C ILE A 33 5.08 6.37 8.64
N HIS A 34 5.12 5.37 7.75
CA HIS A 34 5.38 5.56 6.32
C HIS A 34 4.23 6.22 5.52
N LEU A 35 3.00 6.25 6.05
CA LEU A 35 1.86 6.93 5.39
C LEU A 35 1.57 8.32 5.96
N GLN A 36 1.95 8.59 7.21
CA GLN A 36 1.66 9.89 7.82
C GLN A 36 2.45 11.03 7.17
N GLN A 37 3.72 10.81 6.79
CA GLN A 37 4.54 11.85 6.19
C GLN A 37 4.09 12.26 4.77
N PRO A 38 3.82 11.32 3.82
CA PRO A 38 3.34 11.71 2.49
C PRO A 38 1.92 12.29 2.49
N LEU A 39 1.02 11.77 3.35
CA LEU A 39 -0.34 12.29 3.47
C LEU A 39 -0.39 13.69 4.10
N LEU A 40 0.55 14.01 4.99
CA LEU A 40 0.73 15.35 5.54
C LEU A 40 1.35 16.29 4.49
N GLN A 41 2.30 15.81 3.68
CA GLN A 41 2.88 16.55 2.55
C GLN A 41 1.79 16.95 1.53
N MET A 42 0.91 16.02 1.14
CA MET A 42 -0.23 16.31 0.23
C MET A 42 -1.25 17.29 0.82
N ALA A 43 -1.36 17.38 2.15
CA ALA A 43 -2.27 18.30 2.83
C ALA A 43 -1.66 19.69 3.06
N LEU A 44 -0.33 19.80 3.14
CA LEU A 44 0.39 21.03 3.47
C LEU A 44 1.04 21.72 2.26
N SER A 45 1.26 21.03 1.13
CA SER A 45 1.91 21.64 -0.02
C SER A 45 0.94 21.80 -1.20
N SER A 46 0.70 23.06 -1.55
CA SER A 46 0.24 23.49 -2.89
C SER A 46 1.34 23.28 -3.97
N PHE A 47 2.25 22.33 -3.78
CA PHE A 47 3.34 22.05 -4.70
C PHE A 47 2.94 20.96 -5.71
N ASP A 48 3.48 21.07 -6.92
CA ASP A 48 3.30 20.13 -8.03
C ASP A 48 3.59 18.68 -7.61
N THR A 49 2.52 17.95 -7.25
CA THR A 49 2.64 16.53 -6.96
C THR A 49 2.92 15.82 -8.28
N ASN A 50 4.13 15.27 -8.41
CA ASN A 50 4.56 14.63 -9.64
C ASN A 50 4.19 13.14 -9.68
N PHE A 51 4.43 12.52 -10.83
CA PHE A 51 4.16 11.10 -11.06
C PHE A 51 4.76 10.18 -9.98
N GLN A 52 5.98 10.47 -9.54
CA GLN A 52 6.73 9.63 -8.61
C GLN A 52 6.06 9.60 -7.22
N THR A 53 5.66 10.78 -6.71
CA THR A 53 4.95 10.88 -5.42
C THR A 53 3.66 10.08 -5.42
N TYR A 54 2.83 10.23 -6.47
CA TYR A 54 1.60 9.46 -6.58
C TYR A 54 1.85 7.95 -6.72
N ASN A 55 2.88 7.56 -7.46
CA ASN A 55 3.27 6.16 -7.63
C ASN A 55 3.61 5.52 -6.28
N GLU A 56 4.47 6.16 -5.49
CA GLU A 56 4.92 5.68 -4.19
C GLU A 56 3.76 5.53 -3.20
N ILE A 57 2.93 6.57 -3.06
CA ILE A 57 1.81 6.54 -2.11
C ILE A 57 0.78 5.49 -2.52
N LEU A 58 0.42 5.41 -3.82
CA LEU A 58 -0.52 4.40 -4.29
C LEU A 58 0.05 2.99 -4.13
N ASN A 59 1.35 2.77 -4.38
CA ASN A 59 1.98 1.46 -4.18
C ASN A 59 1.89 1.03 -2.71
N GLU A 60 2.12 1.97 -1.79
CA GLU A 60 1.99 1.70 -0.36
C GLU A 60 0.53 1.41 0.03
N CYS A 61 -0.43 2.16 -0.53
CA CYS A 61 -1.85 1.90 -0.31
C CYS A 61 -2.26 0.50 -0.82
N VAL A 62 -1.73 0.09 -1.98
CA VAL A 62 -1.95 -1.24 -2.57
C VAL A 62 -1.40 -2.35 -1.67
N ASN A 63 -0.21 -2.15 -1.09
CA ASN A 63 0.44 -3.13 -0.23
C ASN A 63 -0.30 -3.30 1.11
N LYS A 64 -0.77 -2.19 1.68
CA LYS A 64 -1.48 -2.16 2.95
C LYS A 64 -2.99 -2.37 2.85
N ARG A 65 -3.54 -2.40 1.63
CA ARG A 65 -5.00 -2.32 1.38
C ARG A 65 -5.64 -1.10 2.06
N ALA A 66 -4.93 0.04 2.01
CA ALA A 66 -5.34 1.29 2.66
C ALA A 66 -6.38 2.03 1.80
N PHE A 67 -7.64 1.60 1.91
CA PHE A 67 -8.74 2.08 1.05
C PHE A 67 -8.99 3.59 1.18
N ARG A 68 -9.08 4.11 2.41
CA ARG A 68 -9.42 5.52 2.67
C ARG A 68 -8.32 6.46 2.17
N GLU A 69 -7.07 6.05 2.35
CA GLU A 69 -5.87 6.75 1.92
C GLU A 69 -5.79 6.76 0.40
N GLY A 70 -6.06 5.62 -0.23
CA GLY A 70 -6.22 5.50 -1.67
C GLY A 70 -7.26 6.45 -2.25
N GLN A 71 -8.44 6.52 -1.63
CA GLN A 71 -9.49 7.45 -2.03
C GLN A 71 -9.06 8.92 -1.89
N ARG A 72 -8.36 9.28 -0.82
CA ARG A 72 -7.83 10.64 -0.63
C ARG A 72 -6.83 11.01 -1.72
N VAL A 73 -5.95 10.09 -2.09
CA VAL A 73 -4.98 10.30 -3.17
C VAL A 73 -5.68 10.47 -4.51
N HIS A 74 -6.64 9.60 -4.82
CA HIS A 74 -7.42 9.69 -6.05
C HIS A 74 -8.25 10.99 -6.12
N ALA A 75 -8.91 11.38 -5.03
CA ALA A 75 -9.63 12.63 -4.93
C ALA A 75 -8.71 13.85 -5.08
N HIS A 76 -7.49 13.78 -4.56
CA HIS A 76 -6.49 14.84 -4.76
C HIS A 76 -6.08 14.98 -6.22
N MET A 77 -5.84 13.87 -6.94
CA MET A 77 -5.58 13.90 -8.39
C MET A 77 -6.70 14.61 -9.16
N ILE A 78 -7.96 14.29 -8.84
CA ILE A 78 -9.14 14.91 -9.46
C ILE A 78 -9.20 16.41 -9.13
N LYS A 79 -9.08 16.76 -7.85
CA LYS A 79 -9.14 18.15 -7.38
C LYS A 79 -8.05 19.03 -8.00
N THR A 80 -6.86 18.48 -8.20
CA THR A 80 -5.72 19.18 -8.81
C THR A 80 -5.73 19.12 -10.34
N ARG A 81 -6.75 18.50 -10.95
CA ARG A 81 -6.83 18.27 -12.41
C ARG A 81 -5.60 17.55 -12.97
N TYR A 82 -4.95 16.73 -12.14
CA TYR A 82 -3.84 15.90 -12.56
C TYR A 82 -4.35 14.86 -13.56
N LEU A 83 -3.63 14.71 -14.69
CA LEU A 83 -3.95 13.72 -15.72
C LEU A 83 -3.05 12.49 -15.55
N PRO A 84 -3.49 11.44 -14.82
CA PRO A 84 -2.67 10.27 -14.57
C PRO A 84 -2.44 9.47 -15.85
N SER A 85 -1.20 9.01 -16.04
CA SER A 85 -0.85 8.07 -17.10
C SER A 85 -1.59 6.75 -16.94
N VAL A 86 -1.65 5.96 -18.02
CA VAL A 86 -2.21 4.58 -18.00
C VAL A 86 -1.64 3.77 -16.84
N PHE A 87 -0.35 3.92 -16.53
CA PHE A 87 0.29 3.24 -15.41
C PHE A 87 -0.29 3.62 -14.04
N LEU A 88 -0.53 4.90 -13.77
CA LEU A 88 -1.14 5.35 -12.51
C LEU A 88 -2.61 4.93 -12.41
N ARG A 89 -3.36 5.01 -13.51
CA ARG A 89 -4.75 4.54 -13.58
C ARG A 89 -4.86 3.03 -13.34
N THR A 90 -3.98 2.24 -13.95
CA THR A 90 -3.90 0.79 -13.69
C THR A 90 -3.59 0.50 -12.22
N ARG A 91 -2.73 1.29 -11.57
CA ARG A 91 -2.46 1.12 -10.14
C ARG A 91 -3.65 1.50 -9.26
N LEU A 92 -4.42 2.53 -9.62
CA LEU A 92 -5.70 2.84 -8.96
C LEU A 92 -6.69 1.67 -9.08
N ILE A 93 -6.80 1.06 -10.25
CA ILE A 93 -7.61 -0.17 -10.45
C ILE A 93 -7.13 -1.28 -9.50
N VAL A 94 -5.83 -1.55 -9.44
CA VAL A 94 -5.27 -2.58 -8.55
C VAL A 94 -5.54 -2.26 -7.08
N LEU A 95 -5.45 -0.99 -6.68
CA LEU A 95 -5.79 -0.55 -5.33
C LEU A 95 -7.25 -0.86 -4.98
N TYR A 96 -8.17 -0.41 -5.82
CA TYR A 96 -9.60 -0.58 -5.57
C TYR A 96 -10.02 -2.05 -5.61
N THR A 97 -9.47 -2.83 -6.54
CA THR A 97 -9.71 -4.28 -6.59
C THR A 97 -9.12 -5.03 -5.39
N LYS A 98 -7.99 -4.60 -4.80
CA LYS A 98 -7.46 -5.19 -3.55
C LYS A 98 -8.22 -4.77 -2.30
N CYS A 99 -8.90 -3.63 -2.34
CA CYS A 99 -9.74 -3.11 -1.26
C CYS A 99 -11.21 -3.49 -1.39
N ASP A 100 -11.51 -4.51 -2.21
CA ASP A 100 -12.86 -5.01 -2.46
C ASP A 100 -13.87 -3.99 -3.02
N SER A 101 -13.40 -2.84 -3.52
CA SER A 101 -14.22 -1.85 -4.21
C SER A 101 -14.16 -2.07 -5.73
N LEU A 102 -14.90 -3.07 -6.19
CA LEU A 102 -14.96 -3.38 -7.63
C LEU A 102 -15.65 -2.27 -8.44
N GLY A 103 -16.57 -1.53 -7.83
CA GLY A 103 -17.26 -0.39 -8.45
C GLY A 103 -16.31 0.76 -8.75
N ASP A 104 -15.49 1.18 -7.79
CA ASP A 104 -14.48 2.24 -7.99
C ASP A 104 -13.42 1.81 -9.02
N ALA A 105 -12.99 0.55 -8.95
CA ALA A 105 -12.07 -0.01 -9.94
C ALA A 105 -12.66 0.07 -11.36
N ARG A 106 -13.93 -0.31 -11.51
CA ARG A 106 -14.64 -0.25 -12.78
C ARG A 106 -14.77 1.17 -13.30
N HIS A 107 -15.09 2.12 -12.42
CA HIS A 107 -15.20 3.52 -12.79
C HIS A 107 -13.87 4.08 -13.34
N VAL A 108 -12.75 3.85 -12.64
CA VAL A 108 -11.42 4.25 -13.13
C VAL A 108 -11.11 3.61 -14.48
N PHE A 109 -11.44 2.32 -14.65
CA PHE A 109 -11.22 1.59 -15.90
C PHE A 109 -12.06 2.14 -17.06
N ASP A 110 -13.32 2.51 -16.84
CA ASP A 110 -14.20 3.05 -17.87
C ASP A 110 -13.77 4.45 -18.33
N GLU A 111 -13.21 5.27 -17.44
CA GLU A 111 -12.68 6.60 -17.76
C GLU A 111 -11.33 6.59 -18.48
N MET A 112 -10.68 5.44 -18.64
CA MET A 112 -9.40 5.35 -19.34
C MET A 112 -9.59 5.54 -20.86
N PRO A 113 -8.94 6.54 -21.48
CA PRO A 113 -8.97 6.69 -22.93
C PRO A 113 -8.20 5.55 -23.62
N GLU A 114 -7.06 5.16 -23.04
CA GLU A 114 -6.23 4.06 -23.49
C GLU A 114 -6.06 3.03 -22.37
N ARG A 115 -6.11 1.76 -22.75
CA ARG A 115 -6.02 0.62 -21.84
C ARG A 115 -4.94 -0.34 -22.34
N ASN A 116 -4.02 -0.71 -21.46
CA ASN A 116 -3.02 -1.73 -21.77
C ASN A 116 -3.48 -3.11 -21.27
N VAL A 117 -2.76 -4.15 -21.69
CA VAL A 117 -3.05 -5.54 -21.29
C VAL A 117 -3.15 -5.68 -19.76
N VAL A 118 -2.31 -4.98 -19.00
CA VAL A 118 -2.32 -5.03 -17.53
C VAL A 118 -3.62 -4.48 -16.94
N SER A 119 -4.15 -3.37 -17.48
CA SER A 119 -5.43 -2.81 -17.03
C SER A 119 -6.62 -3.75 -17.31
N TRP A 120 -6.63 -4.39 -18.48
CA TRP A 120 -7.65 -5.38 -18.84
C TRP A 120 -7.61 -6.60 -17.93
N THR A 121 -6.42 -7.20 -17.77
CA THR A 121 -6.25 -8.42 -16.98
C THR A 121 -6.53 -8.18 -15.50
N ALA A 122 -6.21 -6.98 -14.98
CA ALA A 122 -6.57 -6.61 -13.62
C ALA A 122 -8.08 -6.64 -13.40
N MET A 123 -8.87 -6.02 -14.28
CA MET A 123 -10.34 -6.01 -14.16
C MET A 123 -10.95 -7.39 -14.39
N ILE A 124 -10.51 -8.13 -15.42
CA ILE A 124 -11.01 -9.48 -15.72
C ILE A 124 -10.77 -10.41 -14.54
N SER A 125 -9.55 -10.39 -13.98
CA SER A 125 -9.21 -11.19 -12.80
C SER A 125 -10.05 -10.80 -11.59
N ALA A 126 -10.26 -9.50 -11.37
CA ALA A 126 -11.03 -9.00 -10.23
C ALA A 126 -12.52 -9.41 -10.27
N TYR A 127 -13.14 -9.45 -11.46
CA TYR A 127 -14.49 -9.99 -11.63
C TYR A 127 -14.52 -11.52 -11.48
N SER A 128 -13.58 -12.23 -12.12
CA SER A 128 -13.49 -13.69 -12.07
C SER A 128 -13.34 -14.22 -10.64
N GLN A 129 -12.41 -13.64 -9.86
CA GLN A 129 -12.16 -14.01 -8.47
C GLN A 129 -13.37 -13.78 -7.54
N ARG A 130 -14.33 -12.96 -7.96
CA ARG A 130 -15.54 -12.62 -7.20
C ARG A 130 -16.80 -13.34 -7.72
N GLY A 131 -16.64 -14.28 -8.64
CA GLY A 131 -17.76 -15.06 -9.19
C GLY A 131 -18.56 -14.33 -10.28
N TYR A 132 -18.13 -13.16 -10.73
CA TYR A 132 -18.78 -12.40 -11.79
C TYR A 132 -18.29 -12.83 -13.18
N ALA A 133 -18.49 -14.10 -13.51
CA ALA A 133 -17.96 -14.72 -14.72
C ALA A 133 -18.44 -14.03 -16.02
N SER A 134 -19.71 -13.63 -16.07
CA SER A 134 -20.29 -12.95 -17.25
C SER A 134 -19.61 -11.61 -17.53
N GLN A 135 -19.32 -10.82 -16.50
CA GLN A 135 -18.64 -9.53 -16.61
C GLN A 135 -17.16 -9.72 -16.98
N ALA A 136 -16.50 -10.74 -16.42
CA ALA A 136 -15.13 -11.09 -16.79
C ALA A 136 -15.04 -11.49 -18.27
N LEU A 137 -15.95 -12.36 -18.74
CA LEU A 137 -16.01 -12.77 -20.14
C LEU A 137 -16.33 -11.60 -21.07
N TYR A 138 -17.26 -10.73 -20.68
CA TYR A 138 -17.58 -9.53 -21.43
C TYR A 138 -16.35 -8.64 -21.63
N LEU A 139 -15.59 -8.36 -20.57
CA LEU A 139 -14.36 -7.58 -20.66
C LEU A 139 -13.28 -8.27 -21.49
N PHE A 140 -13.15 -9.59 -21.38
CA PHE A 140 -12.22 -10.35 -22.24
C PHE A 140 -12.57 -10.21 -23.72
N LEU A 141 -13.86 -10.33 -24.07
CA LEU A 141 -14.31 -10.13 -25.45
C LEU A 141 -14.09 -8.69 -25.94
N GLN A 142 -14.28 -7.70 -25.07
CA GLN A 142 -13.96 -6.31 -25.42
C GLN A 142 -12.46 -6.11 -25.67
N MET A 143 -11.60 -6.69 -24.82
CA MET A 143 -10.15 -6.66 -25.00
C MET A 143 -9.74 -7.20 -26.37
N LEU A 144 -10.29 -8.35 -26.79
CA LEU A 144 -9.99 -8.98 -28.08
C LEU A 144 -10.43 -8.14 -29.29
N ARG A 145 -11.44 -7.28 -29.15
CA ARG A 145 -11.90 -6.38 -30.22
C ARG A 145 -11.11 -5.08 -30.30
N SER A 146 -10.39 -4.75 -29.24
CA SER A 146 -9.63 -3.49 -29.12
C SER A 146 -8.17 -3.60 -29.59
N GLY A 147 -7.71 -4.80 -29.92
CA GLY A 147 -6.39 -5.06 -30.54
C GLY A 147 -6.53 -5.35 -32.02
#